data_AF-A0A914IML6-F1
#
_entry.id   AF-A0A914IML6-F1
#
_cell.length_a   1.000
_cell.length_b   1.000
_cell.length_c   1.000
_cell.angle_alpha   90.00
_cell.angle_beta   90.00
_cell.angle_gamma   90.00
#
_symmetry.space_group_name_H-M   'P 1'
#
loop_
_entity.id
_entity.type
_entity.pdbx_description
1 polymer ?
#
loop_
_entity_poly.entity_id
_entity_poly.type
_entity_poly.pdbx_seq_one_letter_code
_entity_poly.pdbx_strand_id
1 'polypeptide(L)'
;MCKEKHCRFCEQKWDDEHFGVSCQERFKKIDGMKRDRMMELTINEAVVRKCHKCNLQFTKYDGCNKITCRCGAIQCYICKEKDVQYNHYCKNNGCSCKMCHLWEKHDEIHNREINQIKKTINKQ
;
A
#
# COMPACT_ATOMS: atom_id res chain seq x y z
N MET A 1 -37.55 -17.43 -10.71
CA MET A 1 -37.91 -16.48 -11.78
C MET A 1 -36.89 -15.35 -11.76
N CYS A 2 -36.05 -15.18 -12.80
CA CYS A 2 -35.07 -14.10 -12.86
C CYS A 2 -35.77 -12.80 -13.30
N LYS A 3 -35.65 -11.72 -12.50
CA LYS A 3 -36.27 -10.40 -12.76
C LYS A 3 -35.23 -9.29 -13.00
N GLU A 4 -33.98 -9.65 -13.23
CA GLU A 4 -32.90 -8.68 -13.45
C GLU A 4 -32.92 -8.10 -14.87
N LYS A 5 -32.86 -6.77 -14.95
CA LYS A 5 -32.77 -6.03 -16.21
C LYS A 5 -31.29 -5.85 -16.57
N HIS A 6 -30.97 -5.97 -17.85
CA HIS A 6 -29.62 -5.80 -18.39
C HIS A 6 -29.65 -4.83 -19.57
N CYS A 7 -28.56 -4.09 -19.78
CA CYS A 7 -28.41 -3.23 -20.94
C CYS A 7 -28.21 -4.08 -22.21
N ARG A 8 -28.98 -3.79 -23.26
CA ARG A 8 -28.89 -4.53 -24.53
C ARG A 8 -27.54 -4.36 -25.26
N PHE A 9 -26.79 -3.31 -24.96
CA PHE A 9 -25.56 -2.97 -25.69
C PHE A 9 -24.28 -3.46 -25.01
N CYS A 10 -24.23 -3.43 -23.67
CA CYS A 10 -23.04 -3.81 -22.91
C CYS A 10 -23.26 -5.04 -22.02
N GLU A 11 -24.48 -5.59 -22.01
CA GLU A 11 -24.92 -6.77 -21.25
C GLU A 11 -24.76 -6.65 -19.73
N GLN A 12 -24.29 -5.50 -19.24
CA GLN A 12 -24.19 -5.21 -17.82
C GLN A 12 -25.58 -4.97 -17.22
N LYS A 13 -25.73 -5.26 -15.92
CA LYS A 13 -26.96 -5.00 -15.16
C LYS A 13 -27.43 -3.56 -15.34
N TRP A 14 -28.73 -3.38 -15.56
CA TRP A 14 -29.39 -2.08 -15.65
C TRP A 14 -29.82 -1.65 -14.25
N ASP A 15 -29.07 -0.73 -13.67
CA ASP A 15 -29.24 -0.16 -12.32
C ASP A 15 -29.31 1.38 -12.40
N ASP A 16 -29.50 2.01 -11.23
CA ASP A 16 -29.57 3.48 -11.13
C ASP A 16 -28.28 4.17 -11.58
N GLU A 17 -27.14 3.46 -11.55
CA GLU A 17 -25.86 3.98 -12.04
C GLU A 17 -25.71 3.90 -13.56
N HIS A 18 -26.39 2.96 -14.22
CA HIS A 18 -26.48 2.91 -15.68
C HIS A 18 -27.52 3.92 -16.21
N PHE A 19 -28.57 4.22 -15.44
CA PHE A 19 -29.64 5.09 -15.88
C PHE A 19 -29.13 6.50 -16.25
N GLY A 20 -29.40 6.93 -17.48
CA GLY A 20 -28.98 8.25 -17.97
C GLY A 20 -27.49 8.35 -18.34
N VAL A 21 -26.73 7.26 -18.28
CA VAL A 21 -25.29 7.22 -18.57
C VAL A 21 -25.03 6.31 -19.77
N SER A 22 -24.15 6.72 -20.68
CA SER A 22 -23.77 5.88 -21.82
C SER A 22 -22.97 4.66 -21.38
N CYS A 23 -22.99 3.59 -22.18
CA CYS A 23 -22.19 2.38 -21.90
C CYS A 23 -20.70 2.72 -21.74
N GLN A 24 -20.19 3.64 -22.57
CA GLN A 24 -18.78 4.06 -22.54
C GLN A 24 -18.42 4.78 -21.23
N GLU A 25 -19.25 5.72 -20.78
CA GLU A 25 -19.04 6.43 -19.51
C GLU A 25 -19.10 5.46 -18.32
N ARG A 26 -20.03 4.50 -18.35
CA ARG A 26 -20.10 3.46 -17.32
C ARG A 26 -18.85 2.60 -17.27
N PHE A 27 -18.33 2.15 -18.41
CA PHE A 27 -17.07 1.41 -18.46
C PHE A 27 -15.90 2.23 -17.91
N LYS A 28 -15.78 3.51 -18.31
CA LYS A 28 -14.76 4.42 -17.76
C LYS A 28 -14.87 4.55 -16.24
N LYS A 29 -16.07 4.64 -15.69
CA LYS A 29 -16.31 4.69 -14.24
C LYS A 29 -15.86 3.40 -13.55
N ILE A 30 -16.27 2.24 -14.07
CA ILE A 30 -15.88 0.92 -13.53
C ILE A 30 -14.35 0.76 -13.56
N ASP A 31 -13.71 1.14 -14.66
CA ASP A 31 -12.25 1.08 -14.79
C ASP A 31 -11.55 2.06 -13.82
N GLY A 32 -12.14 3.23 -13.59
CA GLY A 32 -11.74 4.15 -12.53
C GLY A 32 -11.79 3.49 -11.15
N MET A 33 -12.91 2.88 -10.78
CA MET A 33 -13.07 2.19 -9.49
C MET A 33 -12.09 1.02 -9.32
N LYS A 34 -11.83 0.26 -10.39
CA LYS A 34 -10.82 -0.81 -10.37
C LYS A 34 -9.42 -0.26 -10.12
N ARG A 35 -9.06 0.85 -10.76
CA ARG A 35 -7.78 1.54 -10.54
C ARG A 35 -7.66 2.03 -9.09
N ASP A 36 -8.70 2.65 -8.55
CA ASP A 36 -8.71 3.16 -7.17
C ASP A 36 -8.55 2.00 -6.17
N ARG A 37 -9.30 0.91 -6.35
CA ARG A 37 -9.18 -0.28 -5.52
C ARG A 37 -7.80 -0.91 -5.59
N MET A 38 -7.23 -1.01 -6.79
CA MET A 38 -5.86 -1.52 -6.98
C MET A 38 -4.84 -0.65 -6.25
N MET A 39 -5.01 0.67 -6.30
CA MET A 39 -4.17 1.65 -5.60
C MET A 39 -4.27 1.49 -4.08
N GLU A 40 -5.48 1.37 -3.52
CA GLU A 40 -5.70 1.15 -2.09
C GLU A 40 -5.04 -0.15 -1.60
N LEU A 41 -5.21 -1.25 -2.34
CA LEU A 41 -4.59 -2.53 -2.01
C LEU A 41 -3.06 -2.44 -2.02
N THR A 42 -2.49 -1.83 -3.06
CA THR A 42 -1.03 -1.66 -3.19
C THR A 42 -0.47 -0.80 -2.05
N ILE A 43 -1.16 0.28 -1.68
CA ILE A 43 -0.78 1.13 -0.54
C ILE A 43 -0.85 0.33 0.76
N ASN A 44 -1.94 -0.42 0.98
CA ASN A 44 -2.13 -1.22 2.19
C ASN A 44 -0.99 -2.24 2.36
N GLU A 45 -0.67 -2.99 1.31
CA GLU A 45 0.42 -3.97 1.31
C GLU A 45 1.80 -3.35 1.57
N ALA A 46 2.02 -2.14 1.05
CA ALA A 46 3.28 -1.44 1.26
C ALA A 46 3.42 -0.98 2.71
N VAL A 47 2.39 -0.34 3.26
CA VAL A 47 2.40 0.32 4.57
C VAL A 47 2.30 -0.69 5.72
N VAL A 48 1.50 -1.75 5.58
CA VAL A 48 1.38 -2.79 6.62
C VAL A 48 2.72 -3.47 6.85
N ARG A 49 3.16 -3.49 8.10
CA ARG A 49 4.37 -4.19 8.51
C ARG A 49 4.03 -5.54 9.11
N LYS A 50 4.73 -6.56 8.65
CA LYS A 50 4.60 -7.96 9.07
C LYS A 50 5.96 -8.50 9.47
N CYS A 51 6.00 -9.34 10.49
CA CYS A 51 7.20 -10.10 10.80
C CYS A 51 7.52 -11.06 9.66
N HIS A 52 8.74 -11.03 9.14
CA HIS A 52 9.18 -11.91 8.05
C HIS A 52 9.18 -13.40 8.42
N LYS A 53 9.17 -13.73 9.73
CA LYS A 53 9.19 -15.12 10.22
C LYS A 53 7.80 -15.65 10.58
N CYS A 54 7.01 -14.90 11.36
CA CYS A 54 5.71 -15.37 11.86
C CYS A 54 4.49 -14.64 11.29
N ASN A 55 4.69 -13.69 10.37
CA ASN A 55 3.63 -12.88 9.74
C ASN A 55 2.77 -12.04 10.71
N LEU A 56 3.15 -11.92 11.98
CA LEU A 56 2.49 -11.04 12.92
C LEU A 56 2.54 -9.60 12.41
N GLN A 57 1.38 -8.97 12.27
CA GLN A 57 1.27 -7.55 11.91
C GLN A 57 1.61 -6.67 13.11
N PHE A 58 2.28 -5.56 12.85
CA PHE A 58 2.62 -4.58 13.90
C PHE A 58 2.76 -3.17 13.34
N THR A 59 2.57 -2.19 14.21
CA THR A 59 2.82 -0.78 13.94
C THR A 59 3.77 -0.26 15.00
N LYS A 60 4.80 0.48 14.60
CA LYS A 60 5.64 1.20 15.55
C LYS A 60 4.99 2.56 15.83
N TYR A 61 5.00 3.00 17.08
CA TYR A 61 4.57 4.35 17.45
C TYR A 61 5.77 5.23 17.76
N ASP A 62 6.76 4.69 18.47
CA ASP A 62 7.99 5.37 18.84
C ASP A 62 9.16 4.36 18.84
N GLY A 63 10.39 4.85 18.95
CA GLY A 63 11.61 4.04 19.02
C GLY A 63 12.35 3.91 17.69
N CYS A 64 13.37 3.04 17.70
CA CYS A 64 14.26 2.86 16.56
C CYS A 64 13.67 1.93 15.48
N ASN A 65 14.20 2.02 14.26
CA ASN A 65 13.79 1.22 13.11
C ASN A 65 14.27 -0.24 13.14
N LYS A 66 14.98 -0.67 14.21
CA LYS A 66 15.36 -2.06 14.45
C LYS A 66 14.28 -2.73 15.28
N ILE A 67 13.43 -3.51 14.63
CA ILE A 67 12.28 -4.16 15.26
C ILE A 67 12.64 -5.59 15.65
N THR A 68 12.40 -5.93 16.91
CA THR A 68 12.43 -7.31 17.39
C THR A 68 10.99 -7.80 17.57
N CYS A 69 10.63 -8.85 16.84
CA CYS A 69 9.32 -9.49 16.99
C CYS A 69 9.28 -10.37 18.25
N ARG A 70 8.07 -10.62 18.77
CA ARG A 70 7.84 -11.56 19.88
C ARG A 70 8.31 -13.00 19.59
N CYS A 71 8.44 -13.37 18.32
CA CYS A 71 9.02 -14.67 17.92
C CYS A 71 10.56 -14.70 17.89
N GLY A 72 11.21 -13.60 18.28
CA GLY A 72 12.67 -13.44 18.32
C GLY A 72 13.30 -12.95 17.02
N ALA A 73 12.54 -12.86 15.93
CA ALA A 73 13.05 -12.38 14.64
C ALA A 73 13.33 -10.87 14.66
N ILE A 74 14.41 -10.44 14.02
CA ILE A 74 14.83 -9.03 13.93
C ILE A 74 14.70 -8.55 12.50
N GLN A 75 14.15 -7.35 12.28
CA GLN A 75 14.04 -6.77 10.94
C GLN A 75 14.03 -5.24 10.95
N CYS A 76 14.31 -4.65 9.79
CA CYS A 76 14.20 -3.21 9.60
C CYS A 76 12.75 -2.78 9.34
N TYR A 77 12.29 -1.72 10.00
CA TYR A 77 10.97 -1.15 9.77
C TYR A 77 10.83 -0.51 8.38
N ILE A 78 11.91 0.08 7.85
CA ILE A 78 11.91 0.82 6.58
C ILE A 78 11.92 -0.17 5.41
N CYS A 79 13.00 -0.94 5.25
CA CYS A 79 13.18 -1.79 4.07
C CYS A 79 12.71 -3.24 4.24
N LYS A 80 12.23 -3.64 5.43
CA LYS A 80 11.77 -5.01 5.74
C LYS A 80 12.88 -6.08 5.69
N GLU A 81 14.15 -5.68 5.58
CA GLU A 81 15.32 -6.57 5.61
C GLU A 81 15.39 -7.38 6.91
N LYS A 82 15.75 -8.65 6.82
CA LYS A 82 15.83 -9.60 7.93
C LYS A 82 17.18 -9.54 8.64
N ASP A 83 17.21 -9.98 9.90
CA ASP A 83 18.41 -10.18 10.72
C ASP A 83 19.35 -8.96 10.80
N VAL A 84 18.79 -7.76 10.65
CA VAL A 84 19.55 -6.50 10.63
C VAL A 84 20.20 -6.19 11.98
N GLN A 85 21.39 -5.62 11.93
CA GLN A 85 22.12 -5.09 13.08
C GLN A 85 22.26 -3.57 12.99
N TYR A 86 22.93 -2.95 13.96
CA TYR A 86 23.10 -1.49 13.97
C TYR A 86 23.97 -0.95 12.81
N ASN A 87 24.82 -1.80 12.20
CA ASN A 87 25.50 -1.48 10.94
C ASN A 87 24.53 -1.35 9.75
N HIS A 88 23.30 -1.84 9.91
CA HIS A 88 22.06 -1.53 9.22
C HIS A 88 21.95 -0.08 8.76
N TYR A 89 22.21 0.78 9.74
CA TYR A 89 21.68 2.12 9.77
C TYR A 89 22.80 3.14 9.58
N CYS A 90 22.45 4.24 8.94
CA CYS A 90 23.36 5.37 8.86
C CYS A 90 23.67 5.88 10.27
N LYS A 91 24.97 6.08 10.54
CA LYS A 91 25.44 6.67 11.81
C LYS A 91 25.18 8.17 11.90
N ASN A 92 25.01 8.83 10.76
CA ASN A 92 24.76 10.27 10.67
C ASN A 92 23.28 10.50 10.37
N ASN A 93 22.53 11.01 11.35
CA ASN A 93 21.15 11.45 11.14
C ASN A 93 21.12 12.51 10.03
N GLY A 94 20.25 12.33 9.03
CA GLY A 94 20.11 13.28 7.92
C GLY A 94 21.14 13.13 6.78
N CYS A 95 21.95 12.08 6.76
CA CYS A 95 22.84 11.81 5.64
C CYS A 95 22.06 11.32 4.40
N SER A 96 22.45 11.79 3.21
CA SER A 96 21.89 11.41 1.90
C SER A 96 22.31 10.01 1.40
N CYS A 97 22.94 9.21 2.26
CA CYS A 97 23.37 7.86 1.92
C CYS A 97 22.18 6.91 1.67
N LYS A 98 22.44 5.81 0.97
CA LYS A 98 21.43 4.77 0.66
C LYS A 98 21.04 3.88 1.86
N MET A 99 21.63 4.13 3.04
CA MET A 99 21.40 3.33 4.25
C MET A 99 20.10 3.77 4.95
N CYS A 100 19.42 2.84 5.63
CA CYS A 100 18.25 3.17 6.43
C CYS A 100 18.64 4.07 7.62
N HIS A 101 17.75 4.95 8.07
CA HIS A 101 18.01 5.77 9.27
C HIS A 101 17.54 5.01 10.51
N LEU A 102 18.31 5.07 11.60
CA LEU A 102 17.93 4.36 12.84
C LEU A 102 16.72 5.01 13.49
N TRP A 103 16.64 6.34 13.42
CA TRP A 103 15.58 7.16 14.02
C TRP A 103 14.88 7.92 12.91
N GLU A 104 13.61 7.59 12.68
CA GLU A 104 12.75 8.30 11.73
C GLU A 104 11.30 8.06 12.14
N LYS A 105 10.44 9.08 12.01
CA LYS A 105 9.03 8.94 12.38
C LYS A 105 8.31 8.01 11.41
N HIS A 106 7.44 7.18 11.96
CA HIS A 106 6.56 6.28 11.21
C HIS A 106 5.81 6.98 10.07
N ASP A 107 5.19 8.12 10.38
CA ASP A 107 4.34 8.84 9.42
C ASP A 107 5.16 9.37 8.23
N GLU A 108 6.39 9.81 8.46
CA GLU A 108 7.29 10.28 7.41
C GLU A 108 7.67 9.14 6.46
N ILE A 109 7.99 7.95 7.00
CA ILE A 109 8.28 6.75 6.20
C ILE A 109 7.06 6.40 5.34
N HIS A 110 5.89 6.28 5.96
CA HIS A 110 4.66 5.87 5.27
C HIS A 110 4.20 6.88 4.23
N ASN A 111 4.29 8.18 4.52
CA ASN A 111 3.95 9.22 3.56
C ASN A 111 4.87 9.19 2.34
N ARG A 112 6.17 8.91 2.51
CA ARG A 112 7.10 8.73 1.39
C ARG A 112 6.73 7.52 0.53
N GLU A 113 6.44 6.38 1.14
CA GLU A 113 6.01 5.15 0.44
C GLU A 113 4.72 5.37 -0.34
N ILE A 114 3.69 5.93 0.31
CA ILE A 114 2.41 6.26 -0.30
C ILE A 114 2.66 7.16 -1.52
N ASN A 115 3.40 8.27 -1.36
CA ASN A 115 3.65 9.21 -2.44
C ASN A 115 4.40 8.57 -3.63
N GLN A 116 5.32 7.63 -3.37
CA GLN A 116 6.00 6.89 -4.43
C GLN A 116 5.03 5.97 -5.18
N ILE A 117 4.18 5.23 -4.46
CA ILE A 117 3.15 4.35 -5.06
C ILE A 117 2.17 5.16 -5.90
N LYS A 118 1.66 6.29 -5.37
CA LYS A 118 0.76 7.18 -6.12
C LYS A 118 1.40 7.64 -7.44
N LYS A 119 2.69 8.02 -7.40
CA LYS A 119 3.44 8.44 -8.59
C LYS A 119 3.65 7.29 -9.60
N THR A 120 3.85 6.06 -9.13
CA THR A 120 4.05 4.89 -10.00
C THR A 120 2.76 4.49 -10.70
N ILE A 121 1.64 4.45 -9.95
CA ILE A 121 0.33 4.06 -10.51
C ILE A 121 -0.20 5.13 -11.48
N ASN A 122 -0.03 6.42 -11.16
CA ASN A 122 -0.49 7.50 -12.05
C ASN A 122 0.35 7.68 -13.32
N LYS A 123 1.49 6.98 -13.44
CA LYS A 123 2.33 6.98 -14.64
C LYS A 123 2.05 5.80 -15.59
N GLN A 124 1.20 4.85 -15.19
CA GLN A 124 0.71 3.74 -16.02
C GLN A 124 -0.57 4.13 -16.75
#